data_AF-A0A660PJH2-F1
#
_entry.id   AF-A0A660PJH2-F1
#
_cell.length_a   1.000
_cell.length_b   1.000
_cell.length_c   1.000
_cell.angle_alpha   90.00
_cell.angle_beta   90.00
_cell.angle_gamma   90.00
#
_symmetry.space_group_name_H-M   'P 1'
#
loop_
_entity.id
_entity.type
_entity.pdbx_description
1 polymer ?
#
loop_
_entity_poly.entity_id
_entity_poly.type
_entity_poly.pdbx_seq_one_letter_code
_entity_poly.pdbx_strand_id
1 'polypeptide(L)'
;MFIPKQTRLMTTLLVISIFALVFLVGCSKAPTAPDNQKTTTLLKRSFAASKILGESAYTETIISADKGGAITLHDVELYFPPDALDSDTLIFVNIPDLSVFANDFGTEGLIFNVPVRVTMNYRDADLSGINETSIKMAWFNEGTGMWDIIDCTLDQANKQVIAEVEHFSAYALITDEQ
;
A
#
# COMPACT_ATOMS: atom_id res chain seq x y z
N MET A 1 28.52 -36.60 49.25
CA MET A 1 27.92 -37.95 49.43
C MET A 1 27.37 -38.38 48.07
N PHE A 2 27.76 -39.57 47.63
CA PHE A 2 27.62 -40.12 46.28
C PHE A 2 26.28 -40.84 46.06
N ILE A 3 25.85 -40.85 44.78
CA ILE A 3 25.10 -41.87 44.02
C ILE A 3 23.54 -41.87 44.01
N PRO A 4 22.94 -42.17 42.83
CA PRO A 4 21.59 -41.83 42.40
C PRO A 4 20.64 -43.04 42.38
N LYS A 5 19.40 -42.90 41.89
CA LYS A 5 18.62 -44.07 41.45
C LYS A 5 17.66 -43.77 40.29
N GLN A 6 17.96 -44.46 39.19
CA GLN A 6 17.15 -44.65 38.00
C GLN A 6 15.82 -45.39 38.27
N THR A 7 15.06 -45.54 37.17
CA THR A 7 14.04 -46.56 36.85
C THR A 7 12.64 -46.31 37.43
N ARG A 8 11.57 -46.36 36.63
CA ARG A 8 11.18 -47.55 35.85
C ARG A 8 10.52 -47.23 34.50
N LEU A 9 11.02 -47.92 33.49
CA LEU A 9 10.29 -48.39 32.31
C LEU A 9 9.37 -49.55 32.77
N MET A 10 8.08 -49.54 32.41
CA MET A 10 7.23 -50.74 32.29
C MET A 10 5.98 -50.38 31.47
N THR A 11 5.99 -50.63 30.16
CA THR A 11 5.39 -51.81 29.48
C THR A 11 3.85 -51.83 29.50
N THR A 12 3.27 -51.24 28.45
CA THR A 12 2.21 -51.75 27.57
C THR A 12 1.06 -52.61 28.16
N LEU A 13 -0.19 -52.12 28.04
CA LEU A 13 -1.33 -52.98 27.72
C LEU A 13 -2.20 -52.38 26.61
N LEU A 14 -2.43 -53.25 25.64
CA LEU A 14 -3.10 -53.12 24.37
C LEU A 14 -4.63 -53.11 24.57
N VAL A 15 -5.34 -52.12 24.01
CA VAL A 15 -6.79 -52.24 23.78
C VAL A 15 -7.05 -51.94 22.31
N ILE A 16 -7.22 -53.04 21.56
CA ILE A 16 -7.71 -53.07 20.18
C ILE A 16 -9.19 -52.70 20.23
N SER A 17 -9.57 -51.58 19.61
CA SER A 17 -10.98 -51.32 19.27
C SER A 17 -11.08 -51.12 17.77
N ILE A 18 -11.57 -52.17 17.11
CA ILE A 18 -11.90 -52.21 15.70
C ILE A 18 -13.21 -51.44 15.52
N PHE A 19 -13.17 -50.30 14.83
CA PHE A 19 -14.36 -49.69 14.24
C PHE A 19 -14.16 -49.62 12.73
N ALA A 20 -14.91 -50.46 12.03
CA ALA A 20 -14.95 -50.56 10.59
C ALA A 20 -16.13 -49.74 10.02
N LEU A 21 -15.91 -49.17 8.82
CA LEU A 21 -16.84 -48.52 7.90
C LEU A 21 -17.43 -47.17 8.36
N VAL A 22 -17.42 -46.10 7.56
CA VAL A 22 -17.96 -45.98 6.20
C VAL A 22 -17.20 -44.89 5.41
N PHE A 23 -16.88 -45.18 4.15
CA PHE A 23 -16.46 -44.18 3.16
C PHE A 23 -17.62 -43.21 2.86
N LEU A 24 -17.44 -41.93 3.20
CA LEU A 24 -18.13 -40.85 2.50
C LEU A 24 -17.08 -40.03 1.75
N VAL A 25 -17.03 -40.27 0.44
CA VAL A 25 -16.44 -39.38 -0.55
C VAL A 25 -17.23 -38.06 -0.48
N GLY A 26 -16.73 -37.13 0.33
CA GLY A 26 -17.19 -35.75 0.33
C GLY A 26 -16.48 -34.98 -0.77
N CYS A 27 -17.03 -34.99 -1.98
CA CYS A 27 -16.71 -33.98 -2.99
C CYS A 27 -17.18 -32.62 -2.46
N SER A 28 -16.29 -31.85 -1.83
CA SER A 28 -16.57 -30.43 -1.59
C SER A 28 -16.49 -29.68 -2.92
N LYS A 29 -17.61 -29.61 -3.64
CA LYS A 29 -17.84 -28.55 -4.60
C LYS A 29 -18.59 -27.43 -3.89
N ALA A 30 -17.91 -26.35 -3.59
CA ALA A 30 -18.47 -25.03 -3.83
C ALA A 30 -17.35 -24.13 -4.35
N PRO A 31 -17.58 -23.43 -5.46
CA PRO A 31 -16.58 -22.63 -6.14
C PRO A 31 -16.50 -21.28 -5.44
N THR A 32 -15.32 -20.87 -4.99
CA THR A 32 -15.02 -19.46 -5.21
C THR A 32 -14.68 -19.37 -6.69
N ALA A 33 -15.48 -18.60 -7.42
CA ALA A 33 -15.08 -18.11 -8.73
C ALA A 33 -13.62 -17.64 -8.66
N PRO A 34 -12.87 -17.58 -9.78
CA PRO A 34 -11.82 -16.57 -9.79
C PRO A 34 -12.53 -15.29 -9.34
N ASP A 35 -12.13 -14.77 -8.19
CA ASP A 35 -12.35 -13.36 -7.89
C ASP A 35 -11.97 -12.69 -9.20
N ASN A 36 -12.89 -11.88 -9.72
CA ASN A 36 -12.66 -11.17 -10.96
C ASN A 36 -11.60 -10.14 -10.56
N GLN A 37 -10.35 -10.60 -10.43
CA GLN A 37 -9.20 -9.86 -9.94
C GLN A 37 -8.97 -8.85 -11.02
N LYS A 38 -9.69 -7.74 -10.87
CA LYS A 38 -9.49 -6.53 -11.62
C LYS A 38 -8.04 -6.19 -11.37
N THR A 39 -7.19 -6.47 -12.35
CA THR A 39 -5.76 -6.21 -12.24
C THR A 39 -5.62 -4.71 -12.13
N THR A 40 -5.24 -4.28 -10.93
CA THR A 40 -4.95 -2.88 -10.65
C THR A 40 -3.58 -2.58 -11.24
N THR A 41 -3.54 -1.65 -12.18
CA THR A 41 -2.31 -1.23 -12.84
C THR A 41 -1.98 0.20 -12.45
N LEU A 42 -0.70 0.47 -12.24
CA LEU A 42 -0.19 1.82 -12.01
C LEU A 42 -0.55 2.72 -13.18
N LEU A 43 -1.12 3.88 -12.88
CA LEU A 43 -1.44 4.88 -13.89
C LEU A 43 -0.14 5.38 -14.52
N LYS A 44 -0.10 5.42 -15.85
CA LYS A 44 1.09 5.81 -16.61
C LYS A 44 1.07 7.30 -16.93
N ARG A 45 2.24 7.94 -16.84
CA ARG A 45 2.47 9.26 -17.44
C ARG A 45 2.59 9.11 -18.96
N SER A 46 2.15 10.14 -19.68
CA SER A 46 2.35 10.23 -21.12
C SER A 46 3.85 10.25 -21.46
N PHE A 47 4.23 9.67 -22.60
CA PHE A 47 5.64 9.61 -23.03
C PHE A 47 6.30 10.99 -23.10
N ALA A 48 5.54 12.03 -23.47
CA ALA A 48 6.02 13.40 -23.51
C ALA A 48 6.38 13.92 -22.10
N ALA A 49 5.51 13.67 -21.12
CA ALA A 49 5.71 14.11 -19.74
C ALA A 49 6.88 13.38 -19.08
N SER A 50 6.97 12.06 -19.21
CA SER A 50 8.05 11.26 -18.62
C SER A 50 9.44 11.70 -19.10
N LYS A 51 9.55 12.24 -20.32
CA LYS A 51 10.81 12.75 -20.88
C LYS A 51 11.20 14.13 -20.35
N ILE A 52 10.23 14.93 -19.89
CA ILE A 52 10.44 16.32 -19.46
C ILE A 52 10.88 16.41 -18.00
N LEU A 53 10.51 15.46 -17.14
CA LEU A 53 10.82 15.46 -15.68
C LEU A 53 12.32 15.30 -15.33
N GLY A 54 13.20 15.38 -16.32
CA GLY A 54 14.60 14.92 -16.30
C GLY A 54 15.62 15.66 -15.44
N GLU A 55 15.27 16.31 -14.32
CA GLU A 55 16.30 16.92 -13.44
C GLU A 55 16.16 16.72 -11.92
N SER A 56 15.00 16.32 -11.36
CA SER A 56 14.99 15.81 -9.99
C SER A 56 13.74 14.98 -9.72
N ALA A 57 13.94 13.73 -9.31
CA ALA A 57 12.88 12.84 -8.85
C ALA A 57 12.82 12.83 -7.31
N TYR A 58 13.30 13.89 -6.66
CA TYR A 58 13.51 13.95 -5.22
C TYR A 58 13.36 15.38 -4.71
N THR A 59 12.77 15.54 -3.53
CA THR A 59 12.76 16.80 -2.77
C THR A 59 12.66 16.49 -1.28
N GLU A 60 13.16 17.38 -0.44
CA GLU A 60 13.07 17.27 1.02
C GLU A 60 12.89 18.64 1.70
N THR A 61 12.23 18.66 2.85
CA THR A 61 12.10 19.86 3.68
C THR A 61 11.81 19.49 5.13
N ILE A 62 12.09 20.40 6.06
CA ILE A 62 11.64 20.26 7.46
C ILE A 62 10.20 20.77 7.54
N ILE A 63 9.30 19.89 8.00
CA ILE A 63 7.93 20.24 8.35
C ILE A 63 7.88 20.49 9.86
N SER A 64 7.30 21.62 10.25
CA SER A 64 7.17 21.96 11.66
C SER A 64 5.99 21.22 12.29
N ALA A 65 6.18 20.64 13.48
CA ALA A 65 5.08 19.99 14.20
C ALA A 65 3.98 21.01 14.57
N ASP A 66 4.38 22.12 15.19
CA ASP A 66 3.44 23.14 15.70
C ASP A 66 2.69 23.89 14.59
N LYS A 67 3.30 24.05 13.41
CA LYS A 67 2.76 24.87 12.32
C LYS A 67 2.26 24.07 11.13
N GLY A 68 2.65 22.80 11.02
CA GLY A 68 2.49 22.03 9.80
C GLY A 68 3.36 22.57 8.66
N GLY A 69 2.95 22.27 7.42
CA GLY A 69 3.64 22.71 6.22
C GLY A 69 3.22 21.93 4.98
N ALA A 70 3.91 22.18 3.88
CA ALA A 70 3.71 21.43 2.65
C ALA A 70 5.04 21.11 1.98
N ILE A 71 5.06 20.01 1.24
CA ILE A 71 6.15 19.61 0.35
C ILE A 71 5.55 19.20 -0.99
N THR A 72 6.17 19.65 -2.08
CA THR A 72 5.68 19.45 -3.44
C THR A 72 6.82 18.93 -4.30
N LEU A 73 6.54 17.87 -5.09
CA LEU A 73 7.42 17.35 -6.13
C LEU A 73 6.59 17.09 -7.37
N HIS A 74 6.83 17.86 -8.44
CA HIS A 74 6.11 17.75 -9.70
C HIS A 74 4.58 17.73 -9.54
N ASP A 75 3.98 16.55 -9.73
CA ASP A 75 2.56 16.27 -9.72
C ASP A 75 2.00 15.91 -8.34
N VAL A 76 2.85 15.72 -7.32
CA VAL A 76 2.42 15.37 -5.95
C VAL A 76 2.68 16.50 -4.95
N GLU A 77 1.69 16.74 -4.09
CA GLU A 77 1.78 17.61 -2.93
C GLU A 77 1.34 16.84 -1.67
N LEU A 78 2.12 16.99 -0.60
CA LEU A 78 1.74 16.61 0.76
C LEU A 78 1.51 17.86 1.58
N TYR A 79 0.34 17.96 2.21
CA TYR A 79 0.00 19.01 3.15
C TYR A 79 -0.16 18.42 4.56
N PHE A 80 0.70 18.87 5.46
CA PHE A 80 0.72 18.51 6.87
C PHE A 80 -0.03 19.58 7.66
N PRO A 81 -1.19 19.26 8.27
CA PRO A 81 -1.79 20.19 9.22
C PRO A 81 -0.91 20.36 10.47
N PRO A 82 -1.11 21.44 11.26
CA PRO A 82 -0.55 21.53 12.60
C PRO A 82 -0.83 20.28 13.42
N ASP A 83 0.11 19.93 14.29
CA ASP A 83 0.07 18.78 15.19
C ASP A 83 0.08 17.41 14.50
N ALA A 84 0.22 17.33 13.17
CA ALA A 84 0.31 16.04 12.45
C ALA A 84 1.54 15.20 12.84
N LEU A 85 2.59 15.84 13.35
CA LEU A 85 3.88 15.26 13.71
C LEU A 85 4.19 15.56 15.18
N ASP A 86 4.94 14.68 15.86
CA ASP A 86 5.35 14.88 17.26
C ASP A 86 6.48 15.90 17.45
N SER A 87 7.25 16.15 16.39
CA SER A 87 8.36 17.11 16.37
C SER A 87 8.64 17.58 14.95
N ASP A 88 9.38 18.69 14.81
CA ASP A 88 9.89 19.13 13.52
C ASP A 88 10.66 17.98 12.84
N THR A 89 10.21 17.58 11.65
CA THR A 89 10.68 16.35 10.97
C THR A 89 11.13 16.66 9.55
N LEU A 90 12.26 16.08 9.14
CA LEU A 90 12.69 16.09 7.75
C LEU A 90 11.83 15.11 6.95
N ILE A 91 11.04 15.64 6.03
CA ILE A 91 10.21 14.87 5.10
C ILE A 91 10.84 14.91 3.72
N PHE A 92 10.84 13.79 3.01
CA PHE A 92 11.23 13.73 1.62
C PHE A 92 10.19 13.03 0.76
N VAL A 93 10.16 13.36 -0.53
CA VAL A 93 9.37 12.69 -1.55
C VAL A 93 10.32 12.24 -2.64
N ASN A 94 10.21 10.98 -3.05
CA ASN A 94 10.99 10.39 -4.13
C ASN A 94 10.06 9.80 -5.21
N ILE A 95 10.43 9.91 -6.49
CA ILE A 95 9.71 9.29 -7.62
C ILE A 95 10.62 8.22 -8.22
N PRO A 96 10.46 6.94 -7.83
CA PRO A 96 11.37 5.88 -8.27
C PRO A 96 11.24 5.59 -9.77
N ASP A 97 10.06 5.77 -10.34
CA ASP A 97 9.78 5.57 -11.77
C ASP A 97 8.98 6.75 -12.33
N LEU A 98 9.65 7.59 -13.12
CA LEU A 98 9.04 8.76 -13.76
C LEU A 98 7.97 8.39 -14.80
N SER A 99 7.87 7.13 -15.22
CA SER A 99 6.86 6.67 -16.19
C SER A 99 5.48 6.41 -15.57
N VAL A 100 5.38 6.35 -14.23
CA VAL A 100 4.13 6.03 -13.52
C VAL A 100 3.88 6.98 -12.36
N PHE A 101 2.62 7.22 -12.03
CA PHE A 101 2.23 8.03 -10.87
C PHE A 101 2.42 7.24 -9.57
N ALA A 102 3.65 7.01 -9.15
CA ALA A 102 4.03 6.37 -7.89
C ALA A 102 5.14 7.16 -7.20
N ASN A 103 5.00 7.37 -5.90
CA ASN A 103 5.89 8.22 -5.11
C ASN A 103 6.16 7.55 -3.76
N ASP A 104 7.43 7.52 -3.35
CA ASP A 104 7.82 7.08 -2.02
C ASP A 104 7.85 8.30 -1.10
N PHE A 105 7.09 8.25 -0.01
CA PHE A 105 7.14 9.27 1.03
C PHE A 105 8.07 8.80 2.15
N GLY A 106 9.04 9.64 2.49
CA GLY A 106 10.07 9.35 3.47
C GLY A 106 9.57 9.20 4.91
N THR A 107 10.43 8.71 5.80
CA THR A 107 10.13 8.28 7.18
C THR A 107 9.18 7.08 7.25
N GLU A 108 9.64 5.95 6.71
CA GLU A 108 8.92 4.68 6.73
C GLU A 108 8.32 4.38 8.12
N GLY A 109 7.03 4.05 8.12
CA GLY A 109 6.31 3.61 9.32
C GLY A 109 5.97 4.71 10.32
N LEU A 110 6.26 5.99 10.05
CA LEU A 110 5.76 7.08 10.89
C LEU A 110 4.25 7.24 10.68
N ILE A 111 3.52 7.25 11.79
CA ILE A 111 2.07 7.40 11.88
C ILE A 111 1.78 8.85 12.28
N PHE A 112 0.83 9.48 11.61
CA PHE A 112 0.45 10.86 11.88
C PHE A 112 -0.58 10.96 12.99
N ASN A 113 -0.46 11.99 13.82
CA ASN A 113 -1.46 12.33 14.82
C ASN A 113 -2.74 12.92 14.21
N VAL A 114 -2.59 13.57 13.06
CA VAL A 114 -3.65 14.18 12.25
C VAL A 114 -3.43 13.77 10.81
N PRO A 115 -4.46 13.31 10.07
CA PRO A 115 -4.30 12.87 8.69
C PRO A 115 -3.63 13.93 7.80
N VAL A 116 -2.67 13.48 6.99
CA VAL A 116 -1.95 14.30 6.02
C VAL A 116 -2.71 14.25 4.70
N ARG A 117 -2.89 15.40 4.05
CA ARG A 117 -3.56 15.45 2.75
C ARG A 117 -2.55 15.22 1.64
N VAL A 118 -2.82 14.22 0.80
CA VAL A 118 -2.08 13.93 -0.44
C VAL A 118 -2.89 14.41 -1.62
N THR A 119 -2.28 15.20 -2.50
CA THR A 119 -2.87 15.60 -3.78
C THR A 119 -1.96 15.13 -4.91
N MET A 120 -2.48 14.33 -5.84
CA MET A 120 -1.76 13.93 -7.06
C MET A 120 -2.48 14.45 -8.30
N ASN A 121 -1.76 15.20 -9.14
CA ASN A 121 -2.25 15.79 -10.38
C ASN A 121 -1.98 14.86 -11.56
N TYR A 122 -3.00 14.26 -12.16
CA TYR A 122 -2.84 13.32 -13.27
C TYR A 122 -3.02 13.96 -14.65
N ARG A 123 -2.82 15.27 -14.77
CA ARG A 123 -3.00 16.04 -16.02
C ARG A 123 -2.22 15.47 -17.20
N ASP A 124 -1.07 14.91 -16.92
CA ASP A 124 -0.15 14.34 -17.91
C ASP A 124 -0.26 12.82 -18.04
N ALA A 125 -1.32 12.21 -17.50
CA ALA A 125 -1.56 10.78 -17.63
C ALA A 125 -1.90 10.38 -19.06
N ASP A 126 -1.41 9.21 -19.47
CA ASP A 126 -1.94 8.54 -20.65
C ASP A 126 -3.24 7.85 -20.26
N LEU A 127 -4.37 8.41 -20.73
CA LEU A 127 -5.70 7.87 -20.48
C LEU A 127 -6.22 7.04 -21.66
N SER A 128 -5.36 6.69 -22.62
CA SER A 128 -5.76 5.88 -23.79
C SER A 128 -6.25 4.51 -23.35
N GLY A 129 -7.54 4.23 -23.55
CA GLY A 129 -8.16 2.97 -23.10
C GLY A 129 -8.50 2.91 -21.62
N ILE A 130 -8.28 3.99 -20.86
CA ILE A 130 -8.58 4.06 -19.42
C ILE A 130 -9.90 4.78 -19.22
N ASN A 131 -10.78 4.18 -18.41
CA ASN A 131 -11.94 4.88 -17.89
C ASN A 131 -11.48 5.83 -16.78
N GLU A 132 -11.53 7.14 -17.00
CA GLU A 132 -11.06 8.11 -16.00
C GLU A 132 -11.73 7.94 -14.62
N THR A 133 -12.98 7.47 -14.56
CA THR A 133 -13.70 7.29 -13.29
C THR A 133 -13.21 6.11 -12.46
N SER A 134 -12.40 5.21 -13.04
CA SER A 134 -11.73 4.12 -12.30
C SER A 134 -10.43 4.53 -11.63
N ILE A 135 -9.94 5.75 -11.85
CA ILE A 135 -8.71 6.20 -11.18
C ILE A 135 -8.94 6.25 -9.66
N LYS A 136 -8.02 5.62 -8.93
CA LYS A 136 -7.98 5.57 -7.45
C LYS A 136 -6.56 5.86 -6.95
N MET A 137 -6.46 6.17 -5.66
CA MET A 137 -5.19 6.17 -4.94
C MET A 137 -5.04 4.85 -4.17
N ALA A 138 -3.81 4.37 -4.07
CA ALA A 138 -3.45 3.20 -3.28
C ALA A 138 -2.12 3.43 -2.57
N TRP A 139 -1.90 2.70 -1.48
CA TRP A 139 -0.62 2.63 -0.78
C TRP A 139 0.03 1.27 -1.00
N PHE A 140 1.36 1.21 -0.93
CA PHE A 140 2.10 -0.04 -1.10
C PHE A 140 2.18 -0.81 0.21
N ASN A 141 1.53 -1.96 0.26
CA ASN A 141 1.56 -2.86 1.41
C ASN A 141 2.76 -3.80 1.30
N GLU A 142 3.82 -3.50 2.02
CA GLU A 142 5.04 -4.32 2.04
C GLU A 142 4.79 -5.75 2.56
N GLY A 143 3.79 -5.95 3.41
CA GLY A 143 3.42 -7.27 3.93
C GLY A 143 2.83 -8.20 2.87
N THR A 144 2.14 -7.64 1.87
CA THR A 144 1.53 -8.40 0.77
C THR A 144 2.26 -8.24 -0.56
N GLY A 145 3.09 -7.21 -0.69
CA GLY A 145 3.71 -6.77 -1.94
C GLY A 145 2.70 -6.20 -2.95
N MET A 146 1.54 -5.71 -2.49
CA MET A 146 0.45 -5.24 -3.34
C MET A 146 0.06 -3.79 -3.05
N TRP A 147 -0.61 -3.16 -4.01
CA TRP A 147 -1.22 -1.84 -3.85
C TRP A 147 -2.62 -1.96 -3.25
N ASP A 148 -2.80 -1.48 -2.03
CA ASP A 148 -4.09 -1.48 -1.33
C ASP A 148 -4.80 -0.14 -1.55
N ILE A 149 -6.01 -0.20 -2.12
CA ILE A 149 -6.83 0.98 -2.44
C ILE A 149 -7.24 1.70 -1.16
N ILE A 150 -7.18 3.03 -1.19
CA ILE A 150 -7.67 3.90 -0.12
C ILE A 150 -8.85 4.76 -0.58
N ASP A 151 -9.57 5.30 0.39
CA ASP A 151 -10.59 6.31 0.13
C ASP A 151 -9.94 7.58 -0.42
N CYS A 152 -10.47 8.06 -1.55
CA CYS A 152 -9.98 9.27 -2.22
C CYS A 152 -11.10 9.97 -2.98
N THR A 153 -10.94 11.28 -3.17
CA THR A 153 -11.79 12.08 -4.05
C THR A 153 -11.11 12.24 -5.41
N LEU A 154 -11.81 11.83 -6.48
CA LEU A 154 -11.40 12.09 -7.86
C LEU A 154 -12.06 13.38 -8.34
N ASP A 155 -11.26 14.42 -8.59
CA ASP A 155 -11.69 15.66 -9.20
C ASP A 155 -11.28 15.67 -10.69
N GLN A 156 -12.22 15.24 -11.54
CA GLN A 156 -12.01 15.17 -12.99
C GLN A 156 -11.91 16.54 -13.67
N ALA A 157 -12.41 17.60 -13.03
CA ALA A 157 -12.36 18.96 -13.58
C ALA A 157 -10.95 19.53 -13.41
N ASN A 158 -10.35 19.35 -12.24
CA ASN A 158 -8.99 19.82 -11.95
C ASN A 158 -7.90 18.78 -12.28
N LYS A 159 -8.30 17.54 -12.60
CA LYS A 159 -7.41 16.39 -12.83
C LYS A 159 -6.57 16.06 -11.60
N GLN A 160 -7.25 15.94 -10.46
CA GLN A 160 -6.64 15.65 -9.16
C GLN A 160 -7.25 14.42 -8.52
N VAL A 161 -6.43 13.68 -7.79
CA VAL A 161 -6.87 12.69 -6.81
C VAL A 161 -6.38 13.14 -5.44
N ILE A 162 -7.30 13.25 -4.50
CA ILE A 162 -7.06 13.80 -3.17
C ILE A 162 -7.41 12.72 -2.13
N ALA A 163 -6.49 12.43 -1.23
CA ALA A 163 -6.71 11.50 -0.12
C ALA A 163 -6.18 12.07 1.20
N GLU A 164 -6.75 11.62 2.31
CA GLU A 164 -6.19 11.82 3.64
C GLU A 164 -5.51 10.51 4.06
N VAL A 165 -4.25 10.59 4.48
CA VAL A 165 -3.43 9.43 4.82
C VAL A 165 -2.94 9.52 6.26
N GLU A 166 -2.80 8.36 6.90
CA GLU A 166 -2.49 8.26 8.34
C GLU A 166 -1.06 7.82 8.62
N HIS A 167 -0.30 7.44 7.60
CA HIS A 167 1.08 7.00 7.75
C HIS A 167 1.88 7.24 6.48
N PHE A 168 3.21 7.19 6.58
CA PHE A 168 4.08 7.17 5.40
C PHE A 168 4.20 5.78 4.78
N SER A 169 4.13 5.75 3.45
CA SER A 169 4.32 4.60 2.58
C SER A 169 4.65 5.12 1.18
N ALA A 170 4.83 4.22 0.22
CA ALA A 170 4.68 4.58 -1.18
C ALA A 170 3.19 4.72 -1.52
N TYR A 171 2.84 5.77 -2.25
CA TYR A 171 1.48 6.01 -2.74
C TYR A 171 1.49 6.16 -4.25
N ALA A 172 0.46 5.61 -4.89
CA ALA A 172 0.30 5.66 -6.32
C ALA A 172 -1.12 5.93 -6.77
N LEU A 173 -1.24 6.44 -8.00
CA LEU A 173 -2.49 6.36 -8.74
C LEU A 173 -2.54 5.05 -9.49
N ILE A 174 -3.68 4.38 -9.35
CA ILE A 174 -3.98 3.13 -10.04
C ILE A 174 -5.24 3.28 -10.87
N THR A 175 -5.40 2.38 -11.82
CA THR A 175 -6.61 2.23 -12.60
C THR A 175 -6.86 0.76 -12.88
N ASP A 176 -8.10 0.46 -13.23
CA ASP A 176 -8.47 -0.85 -13.71
C ASP A 176 -7.98 -1.02 -15.16
N GLU A 177 -7.34 -2.14 -15.47
CA GLU A 177 -7.20 -2.55 -16.87
C GLU A 177 -8.57 -2.90 -17.47
N GLN A 178 -8.75 -2.55 -18.75
CA GLN A 178 -9.86 -3.05 -19.57
C GLN A 178 -9.46 -4.31 -20.32
#